data_AF-A0A3P8ULQ8-F1
#
_entry.id   AF-A0A3P8ULQ8-F1
#
_cell.length_a   1.000
_cell.length_b   1.000
_cell.length_c   1.000
_cell.angle_alpha   90.00
_cell.angle_beta   90.00
_cell.angle_gamma   90.00
#
_symmetry.space_group_name_H-M   'P 1'
#
loop_
_entity.id
_entity.type
_entity.pdbx_description
1 polymer ?
#
loop_
_entity_poly.entity_id
_entity_poly.type
_entity_poly.pdbx_seq_one_letter_code
_entity_poly.pdbx_strand_id
1 'polypeptide(L)'
;MLKTSGLMHPDDRQDEHKQLDVYKSHSKFMKTKIEQLKQEMNRKESDMQALQTKLETLTNQNSDCKQHIDVLKESLSAKEQRAGTLQTEVDALRVRLEEKEQFLTKKSKQLQDLNEEKSTLTGEIRDMKDMLDVKERKIHVLQKKIENLLEQLRDKDKQLVGLRERVQGLQTDSSNTDTALATLEEALSEKERVIENLREQRDREERVRLEDMERLRKENQQLKDKLSALQPQMLPQSQATNLSLVNHDGLPSDRQLLPQHRLFNISTLSPCVQAISKPFNNFCSHSEEAIRKSPDITDRLRLLEQEVSRYREESRKSQAEVERLIVALRDAETDKTMNILKMSFSVSVSDIDQLEELMGALEKTRQELDATKLRLTSTQQSLRERDGHLSSLRVERRKQLEEILEMKQQALLAAISEKDANIALLELSASKRKKSQEEVMALKREKDRLMHQLKQQVHSPHVATGFTCMHINNKSNLKHLGSYNVDWPAHETNGAWLCGHHLGQIMALRIKAGLTSQTCHRWRSSACF
;
A
#
# COMPACT_ATOMS: atom_id res chain seq x y z
N MET A 1 -21.00 156.89 -64.78
CA MET A 1 -20.99 158.13 -65.60
C MET A 1 -19.56 158.45 -65.99
N LEU A 2 -19.23 158.42 -67.28
CA LEU A 2 -18.08 159.08 -67.88
C LEU A 2 -18.58 159.58 -69.24
N LYS A 3 -18.49 160.89 -69.52
CA LYS A 3 -18.95 161.52 -70.76
C LYS A 3 -17.73 162.02 -71.54
N THR A 4 -17.75 161.82 -72.87
CA THR A 4 -17.13 162.65 -73.94
C THR A 4 -15.63 162.98 -73.80
N SER A 5 -14.76 162.66 -74.76
CA SER A 5 -14.85 163.05 -76.16
C SER A 5 -13.92 162.22 -77.05
N GLY A 6 -14.41 161.81 -78.23
CA GLY A 6 -13.64 161.14 -79.27
C GLY A 6 -14.49 161.01 -80.53
N LEU A 7 -14.14 161.75 -81.57
CA LEU A 7 -14.85 161.76 -82.85
C LEU A 7 -14.38 160.58 -83.71
N MET A 8 -14.82 159.36 -83.39
CA MET A 8 -14.42 158.14 -84.10
C MET A 8 -14.99 158.09 -85.52
N HIS A 9 -14.17 157.63 -86.48
CA HIS A 9 -14.54 157.52 -87.90
C HIS A 9 -15.65 156.46 -88.08
N PRO A 10 -16.52 156.54 -89.11
CA PRO A 10 -17.51 155.50 -89.36
C PRO A 10 -16.91 154.10 -89.59
N ASP A 11 -15.68 154.00 -90.12
CA ASP A 11 -14.93 152.74 -90.19
C ASP A 11 -14.57 152.18 -88.80
N ASP A 12 -14.05 153.01 -87.89
CA ASP A 12 -13.66 152.58 -86.54
C ASP A 12 -14.84 151.95 -85.79
N ARG A 13 -16.05 152.52 -85.94
CA ARG A 13 -17.27 151.97 -85.34
C ARG A 13 -17.67 150.62 -85.95
N GLN A 14 -17.40 150.41 -87.24
CA GLN A 14 -17.70 149.14 -87.90
C GLN A 14 -16.68 148.06 -87.49
N ASP A 15 -15.41 148.44 -87.29
CA ASP A 15 -14.37 147.54 -86.78
C ASP A 15 -14.54 147.22 -85.29
N GLU A 16 -14.94 148.19 -84.45
CA GLU A 16 -15.41 147.93 -83.07
C GLU A 16 -16.58 146.94 -83.07
N HIS A 17 -17.51 147.02 -84.03
CA HIS A 17 -18.64 146.09 -84.12
C HIS A 17 -18.21 144.67 -84.54
N LYS A 18 -17.31 144.54 -85.53
CA LYS A 18 -16.69 143.26 -85.90
C LYS A 18 -15.94 142.66 -84.72
N GLN A 19 -15.16 143.47 -84.00
CA GLN A 19 -14.41 143.05 -82.82
C GLN A 19 -15.35 142.58 -81.69
N LEU A 20 -16.45 143.30 -81.46
CA LEU A 20 -17.50 142.90 -80.51
C LEU A 20 -18.15 141.56 -80.89
N ASP A 21 -18.38 141.29 -82.18
CA ASP A 21 -18.95 140.02 -82.63
C ASP A 21 -17.95 138.85 -82.56
N VAL A 22 -16.66 139.10 -82.80
CA VAL A 22 -15.58 138.14 -82.49
C VAL A 22 -15.55 137.83 -80.98
N TYR A 23 -15.64 138.85 -80.12
CA TYR A 23 -15.73 138.64 -78.66
C TYR A 23 -16.98 137.87 -78.23
N LYS A 24 -18.16 138.15 -78.81
CA LYS A 24 -19.39 137.37 -78.56
C LYS A 24 -19.24 135.92 -79.02
N SER A 25 -18.64 135.69 -80.18
CA SER A 25 -18.40 134.35 -80.73
C SER A 25 -17.44 133.56 -79.83
N HIS A 26 -16.32 134.16 -79.45
CA HIS A 26 -15.35 133.57 -78.53
C HIS A 26 -15.95 133.32 -77.13
N SER A 27 -16.75 134.25 -76.59
CA SER A 27 -17.46 134.08 -75.33
C SER A 27 -18.47 132.92 -75.37
N LYS A 28 -19.24 132.79 -76.46
CA LYS A 28 -20.12 131.64 -76.68
C LYS A 28 -19.33 130.33 -76.74
N PHE A 29 -18.25 130.29 -77.52
CA PHE A 29 -17.37 129.12 -77.64
C PHE A 29 -16.79 128.69 -76.28
N MET A 30 -16.24 129.64 -75.52
CA MET A 30 -15.70 129.40 -74.17
C MET A 30 -16.79 128.91 -73.22
N LYS A 31 -17.98 129.50 -73.25
CA LYS A 31 -19.13 129.02 -72.46
C LYS A 31 -19.53 127.59 -72.82
N THR A 32 -19.60 127.25 -74.10
CA THR A 32 -19.87 125.87 -74.56
C THR A 32 -18.77 124.91 -74.12
N LYS A 33 -17.50 125.30 -74.22
CA LYS A 33 -16.38 124.45 -73.81
C LYS A 33 -16.34 124.22 -72.30
N ILE A 34 -16.63 125.25 -71.49
CA ILE A 34 -16.79 125.15 -70.04
C ILE A 34 -17.94 124.19 -69.70
N GLU A 35 -19.08 124.30 -70.38
CA GLU A 35 -20.24 123.43 -70.11
C GLU A 35 -19.97 121.97 -70.52
N GLN A 36 -19.27 121.74 -71.63
CA GLN A 36 -18.78 120.40 -72.01
C GLN A 36 -17.86 119.81 -70.92
N LEU A 37 -16.89 120.58 -70.44
CA LEU A 37 -15.96 120.16 -69.39
C LEU A 37 -16.67 119.88 -68.06
N LYS A 38 -17.70 120.65 -67.70
CA LYS A 38 -18.55 120.34 -66.53
C LYS A 38 -19.32 119.05 -66.69
N GLN A 39 -19.93 118.80 -67.85
CA GLN A 39 -20.61 117.53 -68.10
C GLN A 39 -19.64 116.35 -68.08
N GLU A 40 -18.43 116.52 -68.60
CA GLU A 40 -17.38 115.50 -68.53
C GLU A 40 -16.91 115.26 -67.08
N MET A 41 -16.69 116.32 -66.31
CA MET A 41 -16.38 116.26 -64.87
C MET A 41 -17.47 115.51 -64.09
N ASN A 42 -18.75 115.86 -64.28
CA ASN A 42 -19.88 115.20 -63.63
C ASN A 42 -19.99 113.71 -64.02
N ARG A 43 -19.69 113.35 -65.29
CA ARG A 43 -19.60 111.94 -65.71
C ARG A 43 -18.46 111.22 -65.00
N LYS A 44 -17.26 111.82 -64.94
CA LYS A 44 -16.11 111.26 -64.22
C LYS A 44 -16.35 111.11 -62.72
N GLU A 45 -17.10 112.02 -62.12
CA GLU A 45 -17.48 111.93 -60.71
C GLU A 45 -18.49 110.80 -60.46
N SER A 46 -19.47 110.61 -61.35
CA SER A 46 -20.38 109.46 -61.31
C SER A 46 -19.65 108.12 -61.56
N ASP A 47 -18.71 108.08 -62.52
CA ASP A 47 -17.86 106.90 -62.79
C ASP A 47 -17.01 106.57 -61.55
N MET A 48 -16.42 107.58 -60.90
CA MET A 48 -15.62 107.44 -59.69
C MET A 48 -16.44 106.88 -58.52
N GLN A 49 -17.65 107.39 -58.30
CA GLN A 49 -18.56 106.86 -57.28
C GLN A 49 -18.93 105.40 -57.55
N ALA A 50 -19.26 105.04 -58.80
CA ALA A 50 -19.56 103.66 -59.17
C ALA A 50 -18.37 102.71 -58.98
N LEU A 51 -17.15 103.16 -59.32
CA LEU A 51 -15.92 102.42 -59.07
C LEU A 51 -15.62 102.27 -57.57
N GLN A 52 -15.91 103.29 -56.76
CA GLN A 52 -15.75 103.21 -55.30
C GLN A 52 -16.71 102.17 -54.68
N THR A 53 -17.99 102.19 -55.02
CA THR A 53 -18.95 101.15 -54.56
C THR A 53 -18.53 99.75 -55.00
N LYS A 54 -17.97 99.60 -56.22
CA LYS A 54 -17.43 98.33 -56.70
C LYS A 54 -16.20 97.88 -55.91
N LEU A 55 -15.30 98.81 -55.55
CA LEU A 55 -14.14 98.52 -54.71
C LEU A 55 -14.54 98.09 -53.30
N GLU A 56 -15.49 98.78 -52.67
CA GLU A 56 -16.06 98.42 -51.37
C GLU A 56 -16.72 97.02 -51.42
N THR A 57 -17.51 96.74 -52.46
CA THR A 57 -18.13 95.42 -52.68
C THR A 57 -17.09 94.31 -52.80
N LEU A 58 -16.04 94.50 -53.63
CA LEU A 58 -14.96 93.53 -53.80
C LEU A 58 -14.13 93.36 -52.52
N THR A 59 -13.96 94.44 -51.73
CA THR A 59 -13.24 94.40 -50.44
C THR A 59 -14.01 93.55 -49.42
N ASN A 60 -15.33 93.72 -49.34
CA ASN A 60 -16.20 92.91 -48.48
C ASN A 60 -16.17 91.44 -48.92
N GLN A 61 -16.36 91.15 -50.23
CA GLN A 61 -16.28 89.79 -50.76
C GLN A 61 -14.93 89.11 -50.48
N ASN A 62 -13.81 89.85 -50.55
CA ASN A 62 -12.49 89.33 -50.20
C ASN A 62 -12.35 89.04 -48.70
N SER A 63 -12.98 89.85 -47.84
CA SER A 63 -13.06 89.60 -46.39
C SER A 63 -13.86 88.33 -46.07
N ASP A 64 -15.03 88.16 -46.70
CA ASP A 64 -15.87 86.97 -46.56
C ASP A 64 -15.14 85.70 -47.03
N CYS A 65 -14.48 85.76 -48.21
CA CYS A 65 -13.66 84.66 -48.71
C CYS A 65 -12.51 84.30 -47.75
N LYS A 66 -11.88 85.29 -47.12
CA LYS A 66 -10.84 85.06 -46.12
C LYS A 66 -11.39 84.36 -44.87
N GLN A 67 -12.52 84.80 -44.33
CA GLN A 67 -13.19 84.15 -43.20
C GLN A 67 -13.57 82.70 -43.53
N HIS A 68 -14.11 82.44 -44.72
CA HIS A 68 -14.40 81.08 -45.18
C HIS A 68 -13.15 80.20 -45.26
N ILE A 69 -12.03 80.73 -45.75
CA ILE A 69 -10.73 80.02 -45.77
C ILE A 69 -10.27 79.68 -44.35
N ASP A 70 -10.39 80.61 -43.40
CA ASP A 70 -9.93 80.39 -42.03
C ASP A 70 -10.80 79.36 -41.28
N VAL A 71 -12.14 79.37 -41.46
CA VAL A 71 -13.04 78.30 -40.97
C VAL A 71 -12.69 76.93 -41.57
N LEU A 72 -12.31 76.87 -42.85
CA LEU A 72 -11.88 75.62 -43.49
C LEU A 72 -10.55 75.10 -42.92
N LYS A 73 -9.60 75.99 -42.58
CA LYS A 73 -8.34 75.62 -41.91
C LYS A 73 -8.59 75.09 -40.51
N GLU A 74 -9.46 75.72 -39.72
CA GLU A 74 -9.84 75.24 -38.40
C GLU A 74 -10.51 73.86 -38.47
N SER A 75 -11.41 73.67 -39.45
CA SER A 75 -12.05 72.38 -39.70
C SER A 75 -11.06 71.28 -40.13
N LEU A 76 -10.04 71.64 -40.93
CA LEU A 76 -8.98 70.73 -41.32
C LEU A 76 -8.11 70.33 -40.11
N SER A 77 -7.63 71.30 -39.35
CA SER A 77 -6.83 71.09 -38.13
C SER A 77 -7.56 70.20 -37.11
N ALA A 78 -8.86 70.43 -36.88
CA ALA A 78 -9.67 69.58 -36.02
C ALA A 78 -9.80 68.13 -36.54
N LYS A 79 -9.85 67.92 -37.86
CA LYS A 79 -9.84 66.58 -38.47
C LYS A 79 -8.48 65.91 -38.37
N GLU A 80 -7.39 66.64 -38.54
CA GLU A 80 -6.02 66.14 -38.40
C GLU A 80 -5.74 65.70 -36.96
N GLN A 81 -6.14 66.51 -35.96
CA GLN A 81 -6.06 66.13 -34.55
C GLN A 81 -6.88 64.85 -34.25
N ARG A 82 -8.12 64.77 -34.75
CA ARG A 82 -8.96 63.58 -34.59
C ARG A 82 -8.36 62.34 -35.26
N ALA A 83 -7.75 62.49 -36.43
CA ALA A 83 -7.04 61.39 -37.11
C ALA A 83 -5.83 60.93 -36.28
N GLY A 84 -5.08 61.88 -35.68
CA GLY A 84 -4.00 61.58 -34.75
C GLY A 84 -4.46 60.76 -33.53
N THR A 85 -5.55 61.16 -32.87
CA THR A 85 -6.12 60.41 -31.74
C THR A 85 -6.56 59.00 -32.15
N LEU A 86 -7.28 58.87 -33.28
CA LEU A 86 -7.70 57.56 -33.77
C LEU A 86 -6.51 56.67 -34.15
N GLN A 87 -5.41 57.25 -34.66
CA GLN A 87 -4.19 56.52 -34.94
C GLN A 87 -3.56 55.96 -33.66
N THR A 88 -3.46 56.75 -32.59
CA THR A 88 -2.92 56.27 -31.31
C THR A 88 -3.82 55.22 -30.64
N GLU A 89 -5.14 55.32 -30.79
CA GLU A 89 -6.08 54.28 -30.36
C GLU A 89 -5.88 52.97 -31.14
N VAL A 90 -5.73 53.04 -32.46
CA VAL A 90 -5.46 51.86 -33.32
C VAL A 90 -4.14 51.19 -32.94
N ASP A 91 -3.08 51.96 -32.70
CA ASP A 91 -1.78 51.39 -32.33
C ASP A 91 -1.79 50.80 -30.91
N ALA A 92 -2.52 51.39 -29.96
CA ALA A 92 -2.76 50.79 -28.64
C ALA A 92 -3.58 49.49 -28.72
N LEU A 93 -4.54 49.39 -29.65
CA LEU A 93 -5.30 48.16 -29.89
C LEU A 93 -4.44 47.07 -30.56
N ARG A 94 -3.51 47.43 -31.45
CA ARG A 94 -2.54 46.48 -32.05
C ARG A 94 -1.66 45.84 -30.99
N VAL A 95 -1.04 46.62 -30.11
CA VAL A 95 -0.20 46.09 -29.02
C VAL A 95 -1.00 45.14 -28.11
N ARG A 96 -2.23 45.53 -27.73
CA ARG A 96 -3.11 44.65 -26.94
C ARG A 96 -3.47 43.35 -27.67
N LEU A 97 -3.63 43.38 -28.99
CA LEU A 97 -3.90 42.18 -29.78
C LEU A 97 -2.68 41.24 -29.75
N GLU A 98 -1.49 41.76 -29.99
CA GLU A 98 -0.22 41.00 -29.93
C GLU A 98 0.00 40.37 -28.53
N GLU A 99 -0.28 41.10 -27.45
CA GLU A 99 -0.25 40.55 -26.09
C GLU A 99 -1.23 39.39 -25.88
N LYS A 100 -2.45 39.49 -26.45
CA LYS A 100 -3.45 38.42 -26.38
C LYS A 100 -3.06 37.21 -27.23
N GLU A 101 -2.45 37.40 -28.39
CA GLU A 101 -1.90 36.32 -29.22
C GLU A 101 -0.73 35.61 -28.52
N GLN A 102 0.17 36.35 -27.87
CA GLN A 102 1.22 35.77 -27.02
C GLN A 102 0.67 35.01 -25.81
N PHE A 103 -0.46 35.45 -25.24
CA PHE A 103 -1.13 34.72 -24.16
C PHE A 103 -1.81 33.44 -24.68
N LEU A 104 -2.49 33.52 -25.83
CA LEU A 104 -3.14 32.37 -26.47
C LEU A 104 -2.13 31.30 -26.87
N THR A 105 -1.00 31.66 -27.49
CA THR A 105 0.07 30.70 -27.82
C THR A 105 0.67 30.02 -26.59
N LYS A 106 0.93 30.77 -25.50
CA LYS A 106 1.34 30.20 -24.20
C LYS A 106 0.28 29.23 -23.65
N LYS A 107 -1.01 29.55 -23.76
CA LYS A 107 -2.11 28.67 -23.31
C LYS A 107 -2.27 27.43 -24.19
N SER A 108 -2.11 27.55 -25.51
CA SER A 108 -2.11 26.42 -26.43
C SER A 108 -0.98 25.44 -26.12
N LYS A 109 0.24 25.95 -25.83
CA LYS A 109 1.35 25.09 -25.39
C LYS A 109 1.05 24.38 -24.06
N GLN A 110 0.56 25.10 -23.05
CA GLN A 110 0.16 24.48 -21.77
C GLN A 110 -0.89 23.38 -21.94
N LEU A 111 -1.83 23.53 -22.88
CA LEU A 111 -2.82 22.49 -23.20
C LEU A 111 -2.21 21.29 -23.92
N GLN A 112 -1.21 21.50 -24.78
CA GLN A 112 -0.46 20.43 -25.41
C GLN A 112 0.33 19.62 -24.37
N ASP A 113 1.14 20.29 -23.55
CA ASP A 113 1.98 19.67 -22.51
C ASP A 113 1.11 18.78 -21.57
N LEU A 114 -0.05 19.30 -21.12
CA LEU A 114 -1.01 18.56 -20.29
C LEU A 114 -1.69 17.38 -21.02
N ASN A 115 -1.84 17.45 -22.34
CA ASN A 115 -2.41 16.36 -23.14
C ASN A 115 -1.37 15.24 -23.39
N GLU A 116 -0.10 15.60 -23.51
CA GLU A 116 1.02 14.65 -23.55
C GLU A 116 1.15 13.92 -22.20
N GLU A 117 1.16 14.65 -21.07
CA GLU A 117 1.15 14.07 -19.71
C GLU A 117 -0.05 13.11 -19.51
N LYS A 118 -1.26 13.53 -19.88
CA LYS A 118 -2.46 12.68 -19.85
C LYS A 118 -2.29 11.40 -20.67
N SER A 119 -1.61 11.47 -21.81
CA SER A 119 -1.38 10.32 -22.68
C SER A 119 -0.40 9.33 -22.03
N THR A 120 0.68 9.84 -21.42
CA THR A 120 1.65 9.05 -20.63
C THR A 120 0.96 8.35 -19.45
N LEU A 121 0.21 9.08 -18.62
CA LEU A 121 -0.55 8.51 -17.50
C LEU A 121 -1.58 7.46 -17.96
N THR A 122 -2.17 7.63 -19.15
CA THR A 122 -3.09 6.64 -19.74
C THR A 122 -2.35 5.36 -20.16
N GLY A 123 -1.06 5.46 -20.52
CA GLY A 123 -0.16 4.31 -20.72
C GLY A 123 0.15 3.61 -19.39
N GLU A 124 0.63 4.33 -18.39
CA GLU A 124 0.98 3.78 -17.07
C GLU A 124 -0.21 3.06 -16.39
N ILE A 125 -1.43 3.62 -16.51
CA ILE A 125 -2.66 2.99 -16.01
C ILE A 125 -2.96 1.67 -16.73
N ARG A 126 -2.57 1.50 -18.00
CA ARG A 126 -2.72 0.25 -18.75
C ARG A 126 -1.70 -0.78 -18.27
N ASP A 127 -0.43 -0.40 -18.19
CA ASP A 127 0.65 -1.30 -17.77
C ASP A 127 0.43 -1.80 -16.32
N MET A 128 -0.07 -0.94 -15.43
CA MET A 128 -0.46 -1.32 -14.08
C MET A 128 -1.66 -2.28 -14.03
N LYS A 129 -2.62 -2.15 -14.96
CA LYS A 129 -3.75 -3.10 -15.08
C LYS A 129 -3.27 -4.44 -15.60
N ASP A 130 -2.46 -4.48 -16.65
CA ASP A 130 -1.91 -5.72 -17.20
C ASP A 130 -1.05 -6.46 -16.15
N MET A 131 -0.34 -5.72 -15.30
CA MET A 131 0.38 -6.28 -14.15
C MET A 131 -0.55 -6.79 -13.03
N LEU A 132 -1.66 -6.11 -12.76
CA LEU A 132 -2.68 -6.57 -11.80
C LEU A 132 -3.29 -7.89 -12.27
N ASP A 133 -3.73 -7.95 -13.52
CA ASP A 133 -4.25 -9.14 -14.21
C ASP A 133 -3.29 -10.35 -14.08
N VAL A 134 -1.98 -10.14 -14.28
CA VAL A 134 -0.97 -11.18 -14.12
C VAL A 134 -0.86 -11.64 -12.65
N LYS A 135 -0.90 -10.71 -11.68
CA LYS A 135 -0.90 -11.03 -10.25
C LYS A 135 -2.17 -11.79 -9.83
N GLU A 136 -3.34 -11.41 -10.33
CA GLU A 136 -4.61 -12.11 -10.08
C GLU A 136 -4.59 -13.54 -10.62
N ARG A 137 -4.14 -13.75 -11.86
CA ARG A 137 -3.96 -15.10 -12.43
C ARG A 137 -2.97 -15.93 -11.60
N LYS A 138 -1.89 -15.32 -11.08
CA LYS A 138 -0.92 -16.00 -10.20
C LYS A 138 -1.54 -16.38 -8.85
N ILE A 139 -2.34 -15.50 -8.24
CA ILE A 139 -3.08 -15.78 -7.01
C ILE A 139 -4.03 -16.96 -7.23
N HIS A 140 -4.80 -16.99 -8.33
CA HIS A 140 -5.70 -18.10 -8.66
C HIS A 140 -4.97 -19.45 -8.81
N VAL A 141 -3.78 -19.47 -9.42
CA VAL A 141 -2.95 -20.68 -9.52
C VAL A 141 -2.44 -21.13 -8.13
N LEU A 142 -2.07 -20.19 -7.26
CA LEU A 142 -1.63 -20.50 -5.90
C LEU A 142 -2.77 -21.00 -5.01
N GLN A 143 -3.98 -20.42 -5.12
CA GLN A 143 -5.19 -20.88 -4.45
C GLN A 143 -5.49 -22.34 -4.79
N LYS A 144 -5.51 -22.69 -6.09
CA LYS A 144 -5.67 -24.08 -6.54
C LYS A 144 -4.60 -25.04 -6.01
N LYS A 145 -3.36 -24.55 -5.83
CA LYS A 145 -2.28 -25.38 -5.25
C LYS A 145 -2.50 -25.59 -3.74
N ILE A 146 -2.99 -24.58 -3.02
CA ILE A 146 -3.38 -24.70 -1.61
C ILE A 146 -4.55 -25.70 -1.46
N GLU A 147 -5.60 -25.57 -2.27
CA GLU A 147 -6.75 -26.49 -2.28
C GLU A 147 -6.32 -27.96 -2.46
N ASN A 148 -5.43 -28.23 -3.43
CA ASN A 148 -4.88 -29.56 -3.68
C ASN A 148 -4.09 -30.09 -2.47
N LEU A 149 -3.21 -29.27 -1.88
CA LEU A 149 -2.45 -29.65 -0.68
C LEU A 149 -3.36 -29.90 0.54
N LEU A 150 -4.45 -29.14 0.69
CA LEU A 150 -5.45 -29.34 1.74
C LEU A 150 -6.28 -30.63 1.55
N GLU A 151 -6.50 -31.09 0.31
CA GLU A 151 -7.09 -32.41 0.06
C GLU A 151 -6.09 -33.53 0.38
N GLN A 152 -4.83 -33.40 -0.03
CA GLN A 152 -3.78 -34.37 0.29
C GLN A 152 -3.58 -34.53 1.80
N LEU A 153 -3.62 -33.43 2.57
CA LEU A 153 -3.60 -33.48 4.03
C LEU A 153 -4.82 -34.23 4.59
N ARG A 154 -6.03 -33.92 4.13
CA ARG A 154 -7.25 -34.63 4.56
C ARG A 154 -7.21 -36.12 4.25
N ASP A 155 -6.64 -36.54 3.13
CA ASP A 155 -6.44 -37.97 2.82
C ASP A 155 -5.37 -38.63 3.70
N LYS A 156 -4.33 -37.89 4.09
CA LYS A 156 -3.33 -38.36 5.07
C LYS A 156 -3.93 -38.50 6.47
N ASP A 157 -4.78 -37.57 6.89
CA ASP A 157 -5.49 -37.67 8.17
C ASP A 157 -6.42 -38.90 8.21
N LYS A 158 -7.19 -39.16 7.13
CA LYS A 158 -7.98 -40.40 6.99
C LYS A 158 -7.10 -41.66 7.12
N GLN A 159 -5.93 -41.68 6.45
CA GLN A 159 -4.97 -42.79 6.55
C GLN A 159 -4.44 -42.97 7.98
N LEU A 160 -4.17 -41.88 8.70
CA LEU A 160 -3.72 -41.91 10.09
C LEU A 160 -4.81 -42.39 11.05
N VAL A 161 -6.07 -42.00 10.84
CA VAL A 161 -7.22 -42.51 11.62
C VAL A 161 -7.35 -44.03 11.44
N GLY A 162 -7.40 -44.52 10.20
CA GLY A 162 -7.47 -45.97 9.93
C GLY A 162 -6.23 -46.78 10.38
N LEU A 163 -5.07 -46.12 10.54
CA LEU A 163 -3.90 -46.71 11.21
C LEU A 163 -4.10 -46.81 12.72
N ARG A 164 -4.62 -45.75 13.37
CA ARG A 164 -4.91 -45.74 14.81
C ARG A 164 -5.98 -46.78 15.18
N GLU A 165 -7.05 -46.88 14.40
CA GLU A 165 -8.10 -47.89 14.59
C GLU A 165 -7.54 -49.33 14.52
N ARG A 166 -6.65 -49.62 13.56
CA ARG A 166 -5.98 -50.92 13.49
C ARG A 166 -5.04 -51.18 14.66
N VAL A 167 -4.30 -50.18 15.12
CA VAL A 167 -3.46 -50.30 16.32
C VAL A 167 -4.31 -50.56 17.56
N GLN A 168 -5.46 -49.88 17.69
CA GLN A 168 -6.41 -50.09 18.78
C GLN A 168 -7.01 -51.50 18.74
N GLY A 169 -7.36 -52.02 17.55
CA GLY A 169 -7.81 -53.41 17.38
C GLY A 169 -6.75 -54.43 17.83
N LEU A 170 -5.50 -54.25 17.41
CA LEU A 170 -4.39 -55.10 17.85
C LEU A 170 -4.11 -55.00 19.36
N GLN A 171 -4.33 -53.82 19.98
CA GLN A 171 -4.24 -53.65 21.42
C GLN A 171 -5.37 -54.39 22.16
N THR A 172 -6.60 -54.38 21.62
CA THR A 172 -7.69 -55.17 22.19
C THR A 172 -7.44 -56.67 22.05
N ASP A 173 -6.91 -57.13 20.90
CA ASP A 173 -6.53 -58.52 20.69
C ASP A 173 -5.41 -58.96 21.65
N SER A 174 -4.40 -58.11 21.85
CA SER A 174 -3.33 -58.33 22.84
C SER A 174 -3.89 -58.49 24.25
N SER A 175 -4.72 -57.55 24.70
CA SER A 175 -5.36 -57.59 26.03
C SER A 175 -6.23 -58.83 26.23
N ASN A 176 -6.93 -59.27 25.17
CA ASN A 176 -7.68 -60.53 25.18
C ASN A 176 -6.74 -61.74 25.32
N THR A 177 -5.59 -61.75 24.63
CA THR A 177 -4.59 -62.82 24.79
C THR A 177 -3.93 -62.81 26.17
N ASP A 178 -3.63 -61.64 26.74
CA ASP A 178 -3.07 -61.51 28.09
C ASP A 178 -4.05 -62.07 29.15
N THR A 179 -5.35 -61.79 28.98
CA THR A 179 -6.41 -62.33 29.84
C THR A 179 -6.52 -63.86 29.72
N ALA A 180 -6.38 -64.40 28.51
CA ALA A 180 -6.39 -65.85 28.28
C ALA A 180 -5.15 -66.52 28.88
N LEU A 181 -3.97 -65.90 28.78
CA LEU A 181 -2.73 -66.37 29.40
C LEU A 181 -2.85 -66.39 30.93
N ALA A 182 -3.32 -65.31 31.56
CA ALA A 182 -3.54 -65.27 33.01
C ALA A 182 -4.50 -66.37 33.50
N THR A 183 -5.55 -66.66 32.73
CA THR A 183 -6.50 -67.76 33.03
C THR A 183 -5.83 -69.14 32.94
N LEU A 184 -4.93 -69.33 31.98
CA LEU A 184 -4.14 -70.57 31.84
C LEU A 184 -3.09 -70.71 32.95
N GLU A 185 -2.45 -69.60 33.36
CA GLU A 185 -1.52 -69.57 34.49
C GLU A 185 -2.22 -69.94 35.81
N GLU A 186 -3.39 -69.36 36.11
CA GLU A 186 -4.18 -69.72 37.29
C GLU A 186 -4.59 -71.20 37.27
N ALA A 187 -5.04 -71.71 36.11
CA ALA A 187 -5.37 -73.12 35.94
C ALA A 187 -4.16 -74.05 36.14
N LEU A 188 -2.96 -73.63 35.70
CA LEU A 188 -1.71 -74.36 35.93
C LEU A 188 -1.32 -74.36 37.41
N SER A 189 -1.36 -73.21 38.09
CA SER A 189 -1.06 -73.11 39.52
C SER A 189 -2.02 -73.95 40.39
N GLU A 190 -3.31 -74.03 40.02
CA GLU A 190 -4.24 -74.93 40.70
C GLU A 190 -3.90 -76.42 40.44
N LYS A 191 -3.44 -76.78 39.24
CA LYS A 191 -2.94 -78.14 38.96
C LYS A 191 -1.67 -78.45 39.75
N GLU A 192 -0.75 -77.51 39.89
CA GLU A 192 0.44 -77.65 40.73
C GLU A 192 0.06 -77.85 42.21
N ARG A 193 -0.90 -77.06 42.72
CA ARG A 193 -1.43 -77.22 44.09
C ARG A 193 -2.07 -78.59 44.31
N VAL A 194 -2.83 -79.10 43.34
CA VAL A 194 -3.39 -80.46 43.38
C VAL A 194 -2.29 -81.53 43.33
N ILE A 195 -1.26 -81.36 42.50
CA ILE A 195 -0.11 -82.27 42.43
C ILE A 195 0.62 -82.32 43.77
N GLU A 196 0.83 -81.17 44.43
CA GLU A 196 1.52 -81.12 45.71
C GLU A 196 0.68 -81.75 46.84
N ASN A 197 -0.63 -81.48 46.89
CA ASN A 197 -1.54 -82.17 47.82
C ASN A 197 -1.51 -83.69 47.65
N LEU A 198 -1.45 -84.19 46.41
CA LEU A 198 -1.35 -85.62 46.11
C LEU A 198 0.02 -86.20 46.49
N ARG A 199 1.11 -85.45 46.31
CA ARG A 199 2.45 -85.82 46.80
C ARG A 199 2.45 -85.94 48.32
N GLU A 200 1.95 -84.92 49.03
CA GLU A 200 1.86 -84.97 50.49
C GLU A 200 0.97 -86.10 50.98
N GLN A 201 -0.15 -86.39 50.30
CA GLN A 201 -1.02 -87.52 50.63
C GLN A 201 -0.28 -88.85 50.49
N ARG A 202 0.36 -89.10 49.33
CA ARG A 202 1.21 -90.28 49.13
C ARG A 202 2.28 -90.39 50.22
N ASP A 203 2.94 -89.30 50.58
CA ASP A 203 4.00 -89.31 51.60
C ASP A 203 3.43 -89.57 53.01
N ARG A 204 2.19 -89.15 53.30
CA ARG A 204 1.46 -89.52 54.53
C ARG A 204 1.12 -91.01 54.52
N GLU A 205 0.60 -91.54 53.41
CA GLU A 205 0.27 -92.95 53.23
C GLU A 205 1.53 -93.84 53.34
N GLU A 206 2.66 -93.42 52.76
CA GLU A 206 3.95 -94.11 52.88
C GLU A 206 4.48 -94.10 54.32
N ARG A 207 4.37 -92.97 55.04
CA ARG A 207 4.70 -92.90 56.49
C ARG A 207 3.88 -93.90 57.30
N VAL A 208 2.56 -93.92 57.12
CA VAL A 208 1.69 -94.90 57.80
C VAL A 208 2.05 -96.34 57.42
N ARG A 209 2.34 -96.61 56.13
CA ARG A 209 2.78 -97.93 55.67
C ARG A 209 4.11 -98.37 56.29
N LEU A 210 5.04 -97.43 56.50
CA LEU A 210 6.32 -97.69 57.16
C LEU A 210 6.12 -97.97 58.66
N GLU A 211 5.31 -97.17 59.35
CA GLU A 211 4.91 -97.39 60.75
C GLU A 211 4.21 -98.74 60.94
N ASP A 212 3.33 -99.13 60.02
CA ASP A 212 2.66 -100.42 59.97
C ASP A 212 3.63 -101.57 59.73
N MET A 213 4.57 -101.46 58.78
CA MET A 213 5.63 -102.45 58.60
C MET A 213 6.55 -102.56 59.81
N GLU A 214 6.82 -101.46 60.52
CA GLU A 214 7.64 -101.47 61.72
C GLU A 214 6.90 -102.10 62.91
N ARG A 215 5.59 -101.84 63.05
CA ARG A 215 4.72 -102.53 64.00
C ARG A 215 4.68 -104.04 63.74
N LEU A 216 4.43 -104.45 62.49
CA LEU A 216 4.47 -105.85 62.08
C LEU A 216 5.86 -106.50 62.28
N ARG A 217 6.96 -105.74 62.11
CA ARG A 217 8.31 -106.21 62.46
C ARG A 217 8.47 -106.43 63.97
N LYS A 218 7.99 -105.50 64.80
CA LYS A 218 8.05 -105.61 66.27
C LYS A 218 7.21 -106.80 66.76
N GLU A 219 6.02 -107.00 66.20
CA GLU A 219 5.18 -108.17 66.47
C GLU A 219 5.86 -109.49 66.02
N ASN A 220 6.43 -109.53 64.81
CA ASN A 220 7.19 -110.68 64.34
C ASN A 220 8.42 -110.97 65.21
N GLN A 221 9.13 -109.94 65.67
CA GLN A 221 10.26 -110.13 66.59
C GLN A 221 9.78 -110.69 67.94
N GLN A 222 8.72 -110.14 68.52
CA GLN A 222 8.12 -110.68 69.76
C GLN A 222 7.64 -112.13 69.59
N LEU A 223 7.08 -112.50 68.43
CA LEU A 223 6.73 -113.88 68.11
C LEU A 223 7.98 -114.76 68.00
N LYS A 224 9.05 -114.27 67.36
CA LYS A 224 10.33 -114.97 67.22
C LYS A 224 11.03 -115.16 68.56
N ASP A 225 10.93 -114.19 69.47
CA ASP A 225 11.45 -114.28 70.83
C ASP A 225 10.64 -115.28 71.67
N LYS A 226 9.31 -115.29 71.55
CA LYS A 226 8.43 -116.31 72.15
C LYS A 226 8.70 -117.71 71.60
N LEU A 227 9.01 -117.84 70.31
CA LEU A 227 9.33 -119.10 69.65
C LEU A 227 10.72 -119.61 70.08
N SER A 228 11.68 -118.69 70.25
CA SER A 228 13.01 -118.97 70.81
C SER A 228 12.95 -119.38 72.30
N ALA A 229 11.98 -118.86 73.05
CA ALA A 229 11.74 -119.23 74.45
C ALA A 229 11.12 -120.64 74.64
N LEU A 230 10.71 -121.31 73.56
CA LEU A 230 9.97 -122.58 73.61
C LEU A 230 10.75 -123.82 73.08
N GLN A 231 12.08 -123.73 72.86
CA GLN A 231 12.85 -124.88 72.35
C GLN A 231 14.28 -125.02 72.95
N PRO A 232 14.58 -126.10 73.70
CA PRO A 232 15.94 -126.45 74.12
C PRO A 232 16.63 -127.51 73.23
N GLN A 233 17.86 -127.22 72.82
CA GLN A 233 18.95 -128.07 72.28
C GLN A 233 18.70 -129.06 71.10
N MET A 234 19.51 -128.92 70.04
CA MET A 234 20.64 -129.80 69.66
C MET A 234 21.44 -129.22 68.46
N LEU A 235 22.75 -129.52 68.39
CA LEU A 235 23.69 -129.34 67.25
C LEU A 235 24.10 -130.75 66.71
N PRO A 236 24.89 -131.00 65.61
CA PRO A 236 25.71 -130.09 64.77
C PRO A 236 25.77 -130.40 63.22
N GLN A 237 26.61 -129.63 62.49
CA GLN A 237 27.50 -129.99 61.35
C GLN A 237 27.04 -130.33 59.89
N SER A 238 27.68 -129.63 58.93
CA SER A 238 28.38 -130.13 57.69
C SER A 238 27.83 -129.95 56.24
N GLN A 239 28.52 -129.07 55.49
CA GLN A 239 29.09 -129.17 54.11
C GLN A 239 28.26 -129.07 52.78
N ALA A 240 28.75 -128.16 51.90
CA ALA A 240 28.73 -128.10 50.41
C ALA A 240 27.37 -127.95 49.65
N THR A 241 27.22 -127.33 48.46
CA THR A 241 28.15 -126.86 47.40
C THR A 241 27.58 -125.63 46.61
N ASN A 242 28.38 -125.00 45.74
CA ASN A 242 28.14 -123.72 45.02
C ASN A 242 27.01 -123.68 43.96
N LEU A 243 26.43 -122.48 43.71
CA LEU A 243 26.59 -121.71 42.45
C LEU A 243 25.89 -120.31 42.47
N SER A 244 26.42 -119.39 41.65
CA SER A 244 26.12 -117.95 41.38
C SER A 244 24.64 -117.58 41.07
N LEU A 245 24.17 -116.30 41.06
CA LEU A 245 24.77 -115.08 40.47
C LEU A 245 23.97 -113.77 40.81
N VAL A 246 24.67 -112.61 40.99
CA VAL A 246 24.22 -111.17 40.79
C VAL A 246 23.07 -110.64 41.68
N ASN A 247 23.32 -109.76 42.68
CA ASN A 247 23.49 -108.28 42.64
C ASN A 247 22.16 -107.49 42.53
N HIS A 248 21.95 -106.31 43.12
CA HIS A 248 22.73 -105.46 44.05
C HIS A 248 21.75 -104.53 44.82
N ASP A 249 22.13 -104.16 46.05
CA ASP A 249 21.96 -102.86 46.76
C ASP A 249 20.58 -102.14 46.81
N GLY A 250 20.24 -101.38 47.86
CA GLY A 250 21.03 -101.01 49.04
C GLY A 250 20.74 -99.57 49.48
N LEU A 251 19.82 -99.44 50.44
CA LEU A 251 19.48 -98.26 51.26
C LEU A 251 20.72 -97.55 51.92
N PRO A 252 20.57 -96.38 52.59
CA PRO A 252 19.67 -95.23 52.38
C PRO A 252 20.33 -93.85 52.75
N SER A 253 19.49 -92.83 52.98
CA SER A 253 19.65 -91.60 53.78
C SER A 253 20.39 -91.78 55.14
N ASP A 254 20.77 -90.76 55.93
CA ASP A 254 20.28 -89.37 56.00
C ASP A 254 21.30 -88.40 56.70
N ARG A 255 20.96 -87.10 56.72
CA ARG A 255 21.25 -86.00 57.71
C ARG A 255 22.17 -86.29 58.93
N GLN A 256 22.93 -85.35 59.53
CA GLN A 256 22.85 -83.87 59.60
C GLN A 256 24.10 -83.24 60.33
N LEU A 257 24.12 -81.90 60.46
CA LEU A 257 24.83 -81.04 61.44
C LEU A 257 26.17 -80.32 61.09
N LEU A 258 26.11 -78.99 61.27
CA LEU A 258 27.16 -77.99 61.55
C LEU A 258 27.46 -77.97 63.08
N PRO A 259 28.58 -77.41 63.64
CA PRO A 259 28.91 -75.96 63.50
C PRO A 259 30.38 -75.46 63.66
N GLN A 260 30.62 -74.28 63.05
CA GLN A 260 31.46 -73.10 63.43
C GLN A 260 32.76 -73.17 64.29
N HIS A 261 33.81 -72.47 63.79
CA HIS A 261 34.49 -71.25 64.33
C HIS A 261 36.04 -71.21 64.49
N ARG A 262 36.67 -70.27 63.76
CA ARG A 262 37.81 -69.33 64.08
C ARG A 262 39.14 -69.91 64.65
N LEU A 263 40.35 -69.42 64.35
CA LEU A 263 40.88 -68.15 63.73
C LEU A 263 41.79 -68.49 62.49
N PHE A 264 42.69 -67.69 61.89
CA PHE A 264 43.24 -66.32 62.10
C PHE A 264 43.65 -65.66 60.74
N ASN A 265 44.62 -64.72 60.73
CA ASN A 265 45.06 -63.87 59.61
C ASN A 265 46.30 -64.38 58.84
N ILE A 266 46.49 -63.95 57.58
CA ILE A 266 47.47 -62.91 57.19
C ILE A 266 47.30 -62.44 55.71
N SER A 267 47.23 -61.12 55.56
CA SER A 267 47.60 -60.21 54.45
C SER A 267 47.53 -60.63 52.96
N THR A 268 46.66 -59.93 52.23
CA THR A 268 46.90 -59.18 50.97
C THR A 268 48.16 -59.48 50.12
N LEU A 269 47.98 -59.70 48.81
CA LEU A 269 48.38 -58.72 47.77
C LEU A 269 47.87 -59.06 46.36
N SER A 270 47.72 -58.01 45.56
CA SER A 270 47.46 -58.02 44.10
C SER A 270 48.80 -57.74 43.36
N PRO A 271 48.85 -57.57 42.03
CA PRO A 271 48.74 -58.60 40.98
C PRO A 271 50.04 -58.68 40.13
N CYS A 272 50.18 -59.69 39.26
CA CYS A 272 50.94 -59.48 38.02
C CYS A 272 50.63 -60.47 36.90
N VAL A 273 50.74 -59.97 35.66
CA VAL A 273 50.73 -60.70 34.39
C VAL A 273 52.16 -60.72 33.85
N GLN A 274 52.51 -61.73 33.03
CA GLN A 274 53.76 -61.83 32.25
C GLN A 274 55.07 -61.89 33.06
N ALA A 275 55.59 -63.11 33.24
CA ALA A 275 56.75 -63.60 32.49
C ALA A 275 57.21 -64.95 33.06
N ILE A 276 57.55 -65.91 32.19
CA ILE A 276 58.70 -66.83 32.32
C ILE A 276 58.76 -67.68 31.05
N SER A 277 59.85 -67.51 30.32
CA SER A 277 60.32 -68.53 29.37
C SER A 277 61.11 -69.58 30.16
N LYS A 278 61.01 -70.84 29.72
CA LYS A 278 61.76 -72.06 30.08
C LYS A 278 63.12 -71.90 30.82
N PRO A 279 63.64 -72.95 31.48
CA PRO A 279 62.95 -74.09 32.12
C PRO A 279 63.47 -74.40 33.56
N PHE A 280 62.68 -75.14 34.34
CA PHE A 280 63.17 -75.80 35.55
C PHE A 280 63.98 -77.04 35.14
N ASN A 281 65.28 -77.09 35.45
CA ASN A 281 66.13 -78.26 35.24
C ASN A 281 66.88 -78.55 36.55
N ASN A 282 67.14 -79.83 36.83
CA ASN A 282 67.71 -80.36 38.09
C ASN A 282 66.79 -80.36 39.34
N PHE A 283 65.73 -81.18 39.32
CA PHE A 283 65.55 -82.20 40.37
C PHE A 283 64.52 -83.27 39.97
N CYS A 284 64.92 -84.28 39.19
CA CYS A 284 64.11 -85.51 39.04
C CYS A 284 64.96 -86.72 38.59
N SER A 285 66.02 -87.02 39.34
CA SER A 285 66.74 -88.29 39.24
C SER A 285 66.49 -89.07 40.53
N HIS A 286 65.35 -89.78 40.63
CA HIS A 286 65.03 -90.92 41.53
C HIS A 286 63.50 -91.13 41.69
N SER A 287 62.80 -91.51 40.62
CA SER A 287 61.50 -92.24 40.71
C SER A 287 61.12 -92.98 39.42
N GLU A 288 62.10 -93.33 38.57
CA GLU A 288 61.87 -93.91 37.23
C GLU A 288 61.40 -95.38 37.24
N GLU A 289 61.17 -95.96 38.42
CA GLU A 289 60.96 -97.41 38.60
C GLU A 289 59.52 -97.80 39.04
N ALA A 290 58.63 -96.82 39.23
CA ALA A 290 57.21 -97.08 39.56
C ALA A 290 56.26 -97.10 38.33
N ILE A 291 56.64 -96.48 37.22
CA ILE A 291 55.75 -96.26 36.05
C ILE A 291 55.69 -97.49 35.10
N ARG A 292 56.49 -98.54 35.34
CA ARG A 292 56.46 -99.78 34.53
C ARG A 292 55.35 -100.79 34.89
N LYS A 293 54.43 -100.49 35.81
CA LYS A 293 53.47 -101.50 36.34
C LYS A 293 51.96 -101.20 36.24
N SER A 294 51.52 -100.12 35.59
CA SER A 294 50.10 -99.97 35.20
C SER A 294 49.91 -99.11 33.94
N PRO A 295 49.44 -99.68 32.81
CA PRO A 295 49.09 -98.91 31.60
C PRO A 295 47.97 -97.88 31.85
N ASP A 296 46.99 -98.26 32.68
CA ASP A 296 45.73 -97.55 32.95
C ASP A 296 45.92 -96.08 33.40
N ILE A 297 46.90 -95.81 34.26
CA ILE A 297 47.18 -94.46 34.77
C ILE A 297 47.78 -93.56 33.66
N THR A 298 48.60 -94.12 32.78
CA THR A 298 49.25 -93.38 31.69
C THR A 298 48.24 -92.98 30.60
N ASP A 299 47.32 -93.89 30.27
CA ASP A 299 46.26 -93.59 29.30
C ASP A 299 45.23 -92.61 29.86
N ARG A 300 44.93 -92.69 31.17
CA ARG A 300 44.07 -91.72 31.85
C ARG A 300 44.67 -90.31 31.92
N LEU A 301 45.98 -90.18 32.11
CA LEU A 301 46.69 -88.91 31.99
C LEU A 301 46.58 -88.33 30.57
N ARG A 302 46.80 -89.15 29.53
CA ARG A 302 46.70 -88.73 28.12
C ARG A 302 45.30 -88.20 27.77
N LEU A 303 44.23 -88.84 28.27
CA LEU A 303 42.86 -88.37 28.08
C LEU A 303 42.60 -87.02 28.77
N LEU A 304 43.09 -86.83 30.00
CA LEU A 304 42.98 -85.55 30.71
C LEU A 304 43.76 -84.43 30.01
N GLU A 305 44.95 -84.70 29.47
CA GLU A 305 45.71 -83.74 28.65
C GLU A 305 44.98 -83.35 27.35
N GLN A 306 44.32 -84.32 26.71
CA GLN A 306 43.52 -84.09 25.51
C GLN A 306 42.26 -83.28 25.82
N GLU A 307 41.61 -83.53 26.96
CA GLU A 307 40.43 -82.79 27.40
C GLU A 307 40.77 -81.36 27.86
N VAL A 308 41.89 -81.16 28.58
CA VAL A 308 42.44 -79.83 28.87
C VAL A 308 42.81 -79.07 27.59
N SER A 309 43.35 -79.77 26.58
CA SER A 309 43.61 -79.19 25.26
C SER A 309 42.31 -78.77 24.56
N ARG A 310 41.25 -79.58 24.63
CA ARG A 310 39.92 -79.22 24.10
C ARG A 310 39.34 -77.99 24.81
N TYR A 311 39.40 -77.93 26.15
CA TYR A 311 38.91 -76.78 26.90
C TYR A 311 39.70 -75.49 26.62
N ARG A 312 41.03 -75.57 26.44
CA ARG A 312 41.86 -74.43 26.01
C ARG A 312 41.52 -73.94 24.61
N GLU A 313 41.14 -74.85 23.71
CA GLU A 313 40.72 -74.47 22.35
C GLU A 313 39.34 -73.83 22.34
N GLU A 314 38.38 -74.39 23.07
CA GLU A 314 37.03 -73.85 23.17
C GLU A 314 37.01 -72.49 23.89
N SER A 315 37.84 -72.33 24.91
CA SER A 315 38.09 -71.04 25.56
C SER A 315 38.67 -70.01 24.59
N ARG A 316 39.60 -70.39 23.70
CA ARG A 316 40.16 -69.47 22.70
C ARG A 316 39.15 -69.06 21.62
N LYS A 317 38.26 -69.95 21.19
CA LYS A 317 37.16 -69.60 20.27
C LYS A 317 36.16 -68.65 20.92
N SER A 318 35.77 -68.93 22.17
CA SER A 318 34.90 -68.05 22.96
C SER A 318 35.53 -66.66 23.14
N GLN A 319 36.82 -66.60 23.49
CA GLN A 319 37.60 -65.36 23.59
C GLN A 319 37.57 -64.56 22.28
N ALA A 320 37.82 -65.22 21.13
CA ALA A 320 37.81 -64.57 19.82
C ALA A 320 36.42 -64.03 19.42
N GLU A 321 35.34 -64.76 19.75
CA GLU A 321 33.97 -64.28 19.47
C GLU A 321 33.58 -63.11 20.39
N VAL A 322 34.01 -63.11 21.67
CA VAL A 322 33.84 -61.96 22.57
C VAL A 322 34.59 -60.73 22.03
N GLU A 323 35.83 -60.89 21.55
CA GLU A 323 36.59 -59.80 20.93
C GLU A 323 35.89 -59.27 19.66
N ARG A 324 35.34 -60.16 18.81
CA ARG A 324 34.55 -59.78 17.63
C ARG A 324 33.28 -59.01 18.00
N LEU A 325 32.56 -59.44 19.03
CA LEU A 325 31.35 -58.77 19.51
C LEU A 325 31.65 -57.40 20.15
N ILE A 326 32.77 -57.25 20.86
CA ILE A 326 33.21 -55.95 21.40
C ILE A 326 33.48 -54.95 20.27
N VAL A 327 34.12 -55.37 19.17
CA VAL A 327 34.33 -54.51 18.00
C VAL A 327 33.00 -54.14 17.36
N ALA A 328 32.13 -55.12 17.06
CA ALA A 328 30.83 -54.87 16.45
C ALA A 328 29.92 -53.94 17.29
N LEU A 329 29.98 -54.03 18.63
CA LEU A 329 29.26 -53.12 19.52
C LEU A 329 29.81 -51.69 19.46
N ARG A 330 31.14 -51.51 19.43
CA ARG A 330 31.76 -50.19 19.27
C ARG A 330 31.42 -49.57 17.92
N ASP A 331 31.50 -50.34 16.84
CA ASP A 331 31.16 -49.87 15.49
C ASP A 331 29.70 -49.40 15.45
N ALA A 332 28.77 -50.21 15.97
CA ALA A 332 27.35 -49.85 16.07
C ALA A 332 27.07 -48.64 16.97
N GLU A 333 27.86 -48.40 18.01
CA GLU A 333 27.78 -47.22 18.87
C GLU A 333 28.33 -45.96 18.17
N THR A 334 29.41 -46.09 17.39
CA THR A 334 29.93 -45.01 16.54
C THR A 334 28.97 -44.66 15.39
N ASP A 335 28.33 -45.63 14.76
CA ASP A 335 27.32 -45.39 13.73
C ASP A 335 26.07 -44.72 14.31
N LYS A 336 25.61 -45.11 15.50
CA LYS A 336 24.50 -44.42 16.20
C LYS A 336 24.85 -42.97 16.50
N THR A 337 26.02 -42.72 17.08
CA THR A 337 26.44 -41.34 17.43
C THR A 337 26.67 -40.48 16.19
N MET A 338 27.25 -41.03 15.12
CA MET A 338 27.36 -40.32 13.83
C MET A 338 25.99 -39.99 13.23
N ASN A 339 25.04 -40.94 13.22
CA ASN A 339 23.71 -40.70 12.68
C ASN A 339 22.91 -39.67 13.49
N ILE A 340 23.02 -39.68 14.82
CA ILE A 340 22.42 -38.65 15.69
C ILE A 340 23.01 -37.26 15.40
N LEU A 341 24.33 -37.14 15.29
CA LEU A 341 24.99 -35.89 14.92
C LEU A 341 24.58 -35.40 13.52
N LYS A 342 24.44 -36.31 12.56
CA LYS A 342 24.05 -36.00 11.18
C LYS A 342 22.60 -35.53 11.09
N MET A 343 21.69 -36.18 11.83
CA MET A 343 20.30 -35.71 11.99
C MET A 343 20.27 -34.33 12.65
N SER A 344 20.94 -34.16 13.80
CA SER A 344 21.03 -32.88 14.51
C SER A 344 21.50 -31.74 13.59
N PHE A 345 22.61 -31.95 12.86
CA PHE A 345 23.14 -30.96 11.94
C PHE A 345 22.15 -30.64 10.80
N SER A 346 21.52 -31.66 10.21
CA SER A 346 20.55 -31.46 9.12
C SER A 346 19.28 -30.70 9.54
N VAL A 347 18.79 -30.91 10.77
CA VAL A 347 17.65 -30.17 11.33
C VAL A 347 18.06 -28.71 11.59
N SER A 348 19.19 -28.48 12.25
CA SER A 348 19.67 -27.12 12.54
C SER A 348 19.94 -26.30 11.28
N VAL A 349 20.48 -26.90 10.21
CA VAL A 349 20.68 -26.20 8.92
C VAL A 349 19.33 -25.87 8.27
N SER A 350 18.37 -26.81 8.24
CA SER A 350 17.04 -26.57 7.68
C SER A 350 16.27 -25.46 8.42
N ASP A 351 16.42 -25.34 9.73
CA ASP A 351 15.78 -24.28 10.52
C ASP A 351 16.41 -22.90 10.25
N ILE A 352 17.73 -22.86 10.00
CA ILE A 352 18.47 -21.65 9.61
C ILE A 352 18.05 -21.18 8.21
N ASP A 353 17.97 -22.09 7.24
CA ASP A 353 17.55 -21.78 5.86
C ASP A 353 16.13 -21.18 5.82
N GLN A 354 15.19 -21.75 6.61
CA GLN A 354 13.83 -21.21 6.73
C GLN A 354 13.77 -19.83 7.40
N LEU A 355 14.61 -19.60 8.42
CA LEU A 355 14.70 -18.30 9.08
C LEU A 355 15.25 -17.22 8.13
N GLU A 356 16.25 -17.57 7.31
CA GLU A 356 16.85 -16.65 6.32
C GLU A 356 15.87 -16.35 5.17
N GLU A 357 15.09 -17.34 4.71
CA GLU A 357 14.01 -17.10 3.73
C GLU A 357 12.91 -16.18 4.30
N LEU A 358 12.48 -16.41 5.55
CA LEU A 358 11.50 -15.55 6.23
C LEU A 358 12.02 -14.12 6.44
N MET A 359 13.29 -13.95 6.81
CA MET A 359 13.93 -12.63 6.90
C MET A 359 13.99 -11.94 5.53
N GLY A 360 14.33 -12.68 4.46
CA GLY A 360 14.32 -12.15 3.10
C GLY A 360 12.93 -11.76 2.59
N ALA A 361 11.89 -12.48 2.98
CA ALA A 361 10.50 -12.12 2.71
C ALA A 361 10.04 -10.89 3.51
N LEU A 362 10.43 -10.78 4.78
CA LEU A 362 10.15 -9.62 5.63
C LEU A 362 10.80 -8.35 5.06
N GLU A 363 12.07 -8.41 4.65
CA GLU A 363 12.78 -7.26 4.11
C GLU A 363 12.22 -6.85 2.72
N LYS A 364 11.79 -7.81 1.88
CA LYS A 364 11.05 -7.51 0.63
C LYS A 364 9.72 -6.80 0.90
N THR A 365 8.91 -7.32 1.81
CA THR A 365 7.61 -6.69 2.14
C THR A 365 7.77 -5.30 2.77
N ARG A 366 8.83 -5.07 3.55
CA ARG A 366 9.23 -3.74 4.02
C ARG A 366 9.60 -2.81 2.88
N GLN A 367 10.39 -3.25 1.91
CA GLN A 367 10.76 -2.46 0.74
C GLN A 367 9.54 -2.12 -0.15
N GLU A 368 8.62 -3.06 -0.34
CA GLU A 368 7.33 -2.81 -1.01
C GLU A 368 6.46 -1.80 -0.24
N LEU A 369 6.45 -1.87 1.10
CA LEU A 369 5.76 -0.90 1.95
C LEU A 369 6.36 0.51 1.83
N ASP A 370 7.69 0.65 1.80
CA ASP A 370 8.32 1.96 1.66
C ASP A 370 8.17 2.51 0.23
N ALA A 371 8.19 1.66 -0.80
CA ALA A 371 7.86 2.04 -2.18
C ALA A 371 6.38 2.41 -2.39
N THR A 372 5.44 1.84 -1.62
CA THR A 372 4.03 2.25 -1.63
C THR A 372 3.81 3.55 -0.86
N LYS A 373 4.49 3.77 0.28
CA LYS A 373 4.50 5.08 0.97
C LYS A 373 5.00 6.20 0.04
N LEU A 374 6.09 5.99 -0.68
CA LEU A 374 6.68 6.99 -1.59
C LEU A 374 5.74 7.34 -2.75
N ARG A 375 5.06 6.33 -3.33
CA ARG A 375 4.02 6.56 -4.35
C ARG A 375 2.80 7.27 -3.78
N LEU A 376 2.40 6.96 -2.54
CA LEU A 376 1.28 7.64 -1.88
C LEU A 376 1.58 9.12 -1.61
N THR A 377 2.76 9.46 -1.11
CA THR A 377 3.15 10.86 -0.87
C THR A 377 3.25 11.65 -2.18
N SER A 378 3.84 11.07 -3.23
CA SER A 378 3.88 11.66 -4.57
C SER A 378 2.46 11.90 -5.13
N THR A 379 1.56 10.91 -5.02
CA THR A 379 0.16 11.04 -5.48
C THR A 379 -0.60 12.10 -4.67
N GLN A 380 -0.38 12.18 -3.36
CA GLN A 380 -0.97 13.21 -2.50
C GLN A 380 -0.46 14.62 -2.84
N GLN A 381 0.82 14.76 -3.19
CA GLN A 381 1.37 16.04 -3.64
C GLN A 381 0.74 16.47 -4.97
N SER A 382 0.70 15.58 -5.97
CA SER A 382 0.04 15.86 -7.25
C SER A 382 -1.43 16.26 -7.06
N LEU A 383 -2.17 15.58 -6.15
CA LEU A 383 -3.55 15.94 -5.83
C LEU A 383 -3.66 17.36 -5.25
N ARG A 384 -2.78 17.73 -4.30
CA ARG A 384 -2.74 19.10 -3.72
C ARG A 384 -2.44 20.17 -4.76
N GLU A 385 -1.52 19.90 -5.68
CA GLU A 385 -1.17 20.80 -6.79
C GLU A 385 -2.36 20.98 -7.74
N ARG A 386 -3.08 19.91 -8.07
CA ARG A 386 -4.30 19.95 -8.90
C ARG A 386 -5.45 20.67 -8.20
N ASP A 387 -5.65 20.47 -6.89
CA ASP A 387 -6.64 21.22 -6.10
C ASP A 387 -6.31 22.72 -6.04
N GLY A 388 -5.02 23.06 -5.88
CA GLY A 388 -4.52 24.43 -6.00
C GLY A 388 -4.86 25.05 -7.35
N HIS A 389 -4.55 24.35 -8.45
CA HIS A 389 -4.83 24.80 -9.80
C HIS A 389 -6.34 25.00 -10.06
N LEU A 390 -7.19 24.07 -9.60
CA LEU A 390 -8.65 24.19 -9.66
C LEU A 390 -9.16 25.38 -8.84
N SER A 391 -8.55 25.68 -7.68
CA SER A 391 -8.87 26.86 -6.88
C SER A 391 -8.53 28.15 -7.63
N SER A 392 -7.34 28.25 -8.22
CA SER A 392 -6.92 29.39 -9.05
C SER A 392 -7.85 29.59 -10.25
N LEU A 393 -8.21 28.53 -10.98
CA LEU A 393 -9.17 28.61 -12.09
C LEU A 393 -10.57 29.08 -11.65
N ARG A 394 -11.02 28.70 -10.45
CA ARG A 394 -12.29 29.19 -9.87
C ARG A 394 -12.23 30.67 -9.49
N VAL A 395 -11.08 31.16 -8.99
CA VAL A 395 -10.87 32.58 -8.70
C VAL A 395 -10.85 33.38 -10.01
N GLU A 396 -10.06 32.95 -10.99
CA GLU A 396 -9.93 33.62 -12.28
C GLU A 396 -11.27 33.68 -13.03
N ARG A 397 -12.04 32.58 -13.03
CA ARG A 397 -13.38 32.57 -13.62
C ARG A 397 -14.36 33.52 -12.93
N ARG A 398 -14.24 33.76 -11.62
CA ARG A 398 -15.05 34.79 -10.92
C ARG A 398 -14.65 36.19 -11.36
N LYS A 399 -13.34 36.48 -11.39
CA LYS A 399 -12.81 37.77 -11.86
C LYS A 399 -13.25 38.10 -13.29
N GLN A 400 -13.20 37.13 -14.20
CA GLN A 400 -13.69 37.28 -15.57
C GLN A 400 -15.19 37.57 -15.65
N LEU A 401 -16.02 36.95 -14.79
CA LEU A 401 -17.45 37.23 -14.71
C LEU A 401 -17.72 38.63 -14.14
N GLU A 402 -16.93 39.09 -13.16
CA GLU A 402 -16.99 40.45 -12.62
C GLU A 402 -16.60 41.49 -13.69
N GLU A 403 -15.50 41.29 -14.41
CA GLU A 403 -15.07 42.13 -15.54
C GLU A 403 -16.13 42.20 -16.66
N ILE A 404 -16.75 41.06 -17.01
CA ILE A 404 -17.85 41.02 -18.01
C ILE A 404 -19.08 41.80 -17.52
N LEU A 405 -19.44 41.69 -16.23
CA LEU A 405 -20.56 42.43 -15.66
C LEU A 405 -20.28 43.94 -15.62
N GLU A 406 -19.06 44.34 -15.25
CA GLU A 406 -18.65 45.74 -15.25
C GLU A 406 -18.67 46.35 -16.66
N MET A 407 -18.04 45.69 -17.64
CA MET A 407 -18.10 46.12 -19.05
C MET A 407 -19.54 46.25 -19.56
N LYS A 408 -20.43 45.34 -19.17
CA LYS A 408 -21.85 45.38 -19.55
C LYS A 408 -22.61 46.54 -18.90
N GLN A 409 -22.29 46.87 -17.64
CA GLN A 409 -22.84 48.06 -16.96
C GLN A 409 -22.32 49.36 -17.61
N GLN A 410 -21.02 49.44 -17.90
CA GLN A 410 -20.41 50.59 -18.59
C GLN A 410 -21.01 50.80 -19.99
N ALA A 411 -21.20 49.73 -20.78
CA ALA A 411 -21.84 49.80 -22.09
C ALA A 411 -23.30 50.29 -22.02
N LEU A 412 -24.07 49.85 -21.01
CA LEU A 412 -25.43 50.34 -20.78
C LEU A 412 -25.45 51.82 -20.36
N LEU A 413 -24.52 52.25 -19.50
CA LEU A 413 -24.39 53.66 -19.11
C LEU A 413 -24.02 54.55 -20.31
N ALA A 414 -23.09 54.10 -21.17
CA ALA A 414 -22.73 54.80 -22.40
C ALA A 414 -23.93 54.93 -23.35
N ALA A 415 -24.69 53.86 -23.58
CA ALA A 415 -25.90 53.89 -24.40
C ALA A 415 -26.99 54.82 -23.82
N ILE A 416 -27.17 54.86 -22.49
CA ILE A 416 -28.09 55.81 -21.83
C ILE A 416 -27.63 57.25 -22.09
N SER A 417 -26.33 57.53 -21.92
CA SER A 417 -25.75 58.86 -22.14
C SER A 417 -25.86 59.31 -23.61
N GLU A 418 -25.71 58.40 -24.57
CA GLU A 418 -25.93 58.67 -26.00
C GLU A 418 -27.40 59.03 -26.29
N LYS A 419 -28.37 58.32 -25.69
CA LYS A 419 -29.79 58.66 -25.82
C LYS A 419 -30.10 60.02 -25.19
N ASP A 420 -29.51 60.36 -24.05
CA ASP A 420 -29.64 61.69 -23.44
C ASP A 420 -29.04 62.81 -24.31
N ALA A 421 -27.88 62.60 -24.91
CA ALA A 421 -27.28 63.56 -25.86
C ALA A 421 -28.16 63.76 -27.11
N ASN A 422 -28.70 62.66 -27.68
CA ASN A 422 -29.61 62.73 -28.82
C ASN A 422 -30.94 63.42 -28.49
N ILE A 423 -31.49 63.20 -27.28
CA ILE A 423 -32.65 63.94 -26.78
C ILE A 423 -32.35 65.43 -26.71
N ALA A 424 -31.22 65.83 -26.09
CA ALA A 424 -30.84 67.23 -25.95
C ALA A 424 -30.63 67.92 -27.32
N LEU A 425 -29.96 67.25 -28.27
CA LEU A 425 -29.77 67.78 -29.62
C LEU A 425 -31.09 67.96 -30.37
N LEU A 426 -32.03 67.01 -30.26
CA LEU A 426 -33.36 67.15 -30.86
C LEU A 426 -34.19 68.24 -30.16
N GLU A 427 -34.13 68.35 -28.84
CA GLU A 427 -34.85 69.41 -28.09
C GLU A 427 -34.32 70.82 -28.40
N LEU A 428 -33.01 70.97 -28.69
CA LEU A 428 -32.40 72.23 -29.12
C LEU A 428 -32.65 72.57 -30.60
N SER A 429 -32.77 71.58 -31.48
CA SER A 429 -32.94 71.79 -32.93
C SER A 429 -34.40 71.76 -33.42
N ALA A 430 -35.33 71.21 -32.65
CA ALA A 430 -36.72 71.05 -33.05
C ALA A 430 -37.58 72.31 -32.88
N SER A 431 -37.86 73.02 -33.98
CA SER A 431 -38.83 74.12 -34.01
C SER A 431 -40.30 73.63 -33.95
N LYS A 432 -40.71 73.07 -32.81
CA LYS A 432 -42.09 72.58 -32.52
C LYS A 432 -42.70 71.66 -33.60
N ARG A 433 -41.89 70.97 -34.40
CA ARG A 433 -42.40 70.04 -35.43
C ARG A 433 -42.90 68.75 -34.77
N LYS A 434 -44.08 68.29 -35.18
CA LYS A 434 -44.73 67.10 -34.61
C LYS A 434 -43.85 65.84 -34.68
N LYS A 435 -43.17 65.62 -35.82
CA LYS A 435 -42.26 64.46 -36.02
C LYS A 435 -41.09 64.43 -35.03
N SER A 436 -40.38 65.54 -34.84
CA SER A 436 -39.28 65.61 -33.88
C SER A 436 -39.75 65.42 -32.43
N GLN A 437 -40.99 65.80 -32.10
CA GLN A 437 -41.57 65.55 -30.78
C GLN A 437 -41.92 64.06 -30.57
N GLU A 438 -42.38 63.37 -31.62
CA GLU A 438 -42.60 61.92 -31.63
C GLU A 438 -41.28 61.15 -31.48
N GLU A 439 -40.22 61.58 -32.15
CA GLU A 439 -38.85 61.03 -32.04
C GLU A 439 -38.26 61.21 -30.63
N VAL A 440 -38.36 62.41 -30.02
CA VAL A 440 -37.94 62.64 -28.64
C VAL A 440 -38.70 61.74 -27.65
N MET A 441 -40.00 61.53 -27.85
CA MET A 441 -40.77 60.58 -27.03
C MET A 441 -40.39 59.12 -27.28
N ALA A 442 -39.91 58.76 -28.47
CA ALA A 442 -39.39 57.41 -28.75
C ALA A 442 -38.07 57.18 -28.00
N LEU A 443 -37.12 58.11 -28.10
CA LEU A 443 -35.82 58.05 -27.42
C LEU A 443 -35.96 58.01 -25.90
N LYS A 444 -36.88 58.79 -25.31
CA LYS A 444 -37.16 58.74 -23.85
C LYS A 444 -37.62 57.36 -23.40
N ARG A 445 -38.56 56.73 -24.12
CA ARG A 445 -39.01 55.35 -23.83
C ARG A 445 -37.89 54.32 -24.00
N GLU A 446 -37.00 54.52 -24.97
CA GLU A 446 -35.85 53.64 -25.18
C GLU A 446 -34.82 53.78 -24.06
N LYS A 447 -34.55 55.01 -23.60
CA LYS A 447 -33.72 55.28 -22.43
C LYS A 447 -34.27 54.64 -21.17
N ASP A 448 -35.58 54.73 -20.92
CA ASP A 448 -36.21 54.13 -19.75
C ASP A 448 -36.08 52.60 -19.75
N ARG A 449 -36.13 51.95 -20.93
CA ARG A 449 -35.85 50.51 -21.08
C ARG A 449 -34.39 50.19 -20.73
N LEU A 450 -33.43 50.96 -21.21
CA LEU A 450 -32.00 50.77 -20.89
C LEU A 450 -31.71 51.00 -19.40
N MET A 451 -32.28 52.04 -18.79
CA MET A 451 -32.20 52.27 -17.34
C MET A 451 -32.82 51.12 -16.54
N HIS A 452 -33.92 50.53 -17.01
CA HIS A 452 -34.53 49.37 -16.36
C HIS A 452 -33.63 48.13 -16.46
N GLN A 453 -33.02 47.86 -17.62
CA GLN A 453 -32.04 46.78 -17.80
C GLN A 453 -30.79 46.97 -16.93
N LEU A 454 -30.28 48.20 -16.79
CA LEU A 454 -29.17 48.52 -15.90
C LEU A 454 -29.55 48.27 -14.44
N LYS A 455 -30.72 48.75 -13.99
CA LYS A 455 -31.23 48.49 -12.63
C LYS A 455 -31.35 47.00 -12.34
N GLN A 456 -31.86 46.20 -13.26
CA GLN A 456 -31.94 44.73 -13.11
C GLN A 456 -30.56 44.07 -12.94
N GLN A 457 -29.52 44.57 -13.61
CA GLN A 457 -28.17 44.03 -13.50
C GLN A 457 -27.46 44.43 -12.20
N VAL A 458 -27.67 45.66 -11.73
CA VAL A 458 -27.10 46.14 -10.45
C VAL A 458 -27.80 45.48 -9.24
N HIS A 459 -29.09 45.16 -9.35
CA HIS A 459 -29.89 44.59 -8.24
C HIS A 459 -30.04 43.05 -8.30
N SER A 460 -29.15 42.33 -9.00
CA SER A 460 -29.17 40.86 -9.05
C SER A 460 -27.89 40.22 -8.47
N PRO A 461 -27.75 40.13 -7.13
CA PRO A 461 -26.57 39.50 -6.49
C PRO A 461 -26.53 37.98 -6.63
N HIS A 462 -27.60 37.35 -7.13
CA HIS A 462 -27.84 35.92 -6.96
C HIS A 462 -27.11 34.99 -7.95
N VAL A 463 -26.44 35.51 -8.98
CA VAL A 463 -25.69 34.67 -9.94
C VAL A 463 -24.28 34.33 -9.42
N ALA A 464 -23.70 35.13 -8.51
CA ALA A 464 -22.37 34.89 -7.95
C ALA A 464 -22.35 33.89 -6.78
N THR A 465 -23.45 33.77 -6.03
CA THR A 465 -23.54 32.92 -4.83
C THR A 465 -24.08 31.50 -5.09
N GLY A 466 -24.60 31.21 -6.28
CA GLY A 466 -25.15 29.88 -6.62
C GLY A 466 -24.11 28.77 -6.78
N PHE A 467 -22.81 29.10 -6.93
CA PHE A 467 -21.75 28.11 -7.20
C PHE A 467 -20.98 27.63 -5.94
N THR A 468 -21.29 28.14 -4.74
CA THR A 468 -20.57 27.76 -3.50
C THR A 468 -21.16 26.56 -2.76
N CYS A 469 -22.16 25.85 -3.32
CA CYS A 469 -22.72 24.66 -2.67
C CYS A 469 -23.03 23.48 -3.63
N MET A 470 -22.05 23.06 -4.43
CA MET A 470 -21.85 21.62 -4.61
C MET A 470 -20.89 21.13 -3.54
N HIS A 471 -21.41 20.90 -2.33
CA HIS A 471 -20.74 20.04 -1.37
C HIS A 471 -20.57 18.67 -2.03
N ILE A 472 -19.33 18.24 -2.23
CA ILE A 472 -19.04 16.89 -2.72
C ILE A 472 -19.51 15.90 -1.66
N ASN A 473 -20.67 15.28 -1.91
CA ASN A 473 -21.31 14.35 -0.98
C ASN A 473 -20.64 12.97 -1.03
N ASN A 474 -19.34 12.90 -0.74
CA ASN A 474 -18.57 11.67 -0.64
C ASN A 474 -18.81 10.98 0.72
N LYS A 475 -20.07 10.65 1.02
CA LYS A 475 -20.47 9.85 2.20
C LYS A 475 -21.21 8.56 1.87
N SER A 476 -21.42 8.24 0.58
CA SER A 476 -22.18 7.07 0.13
C SER A 476 -21.35 5.83 -0.22
N ASN A 477 -20.01 5.91 -0.31
CA ASN A 477 -19.16 4.79 -0.76
C ASN A 477 -18.18 4.22 0.29
N LEU A 478 -18.40 4.52 1.58
CA LEU A 478 -17.68 3.89 2.71
C LEU A 478 -18.64 3.11 3.63
N LYS A 479 -19.49 2.25 3.04
CA LYS A 479 -20.38 1.33 3.79
C LYS A 479 -20.18 -0.16 3.45
N HIS A 480 -19.24 -0.50 2.58
CA HIS A 480 -18.87 -1.88 2.25
C HIS A 480 -17.35 -2.09 2.30
N LEU A 481 -16.77 -1.89 3.47
CA LEU A 481 -15.57 -2.59 3.92
C LEU A 481 -15.88 -3.07 5.35
N GLY A 482 -15.82 -4.39 5.55
CA GLY A 482 -16.29 -5.03 6.79
C GLY A 482 -15.39 -4.77 7.98
N SER A 483 -15.93 -5.02 9.18
CA SER A 483 -15.20 -4.93 10.44
C SER A 483 -13.95 -5.81 10.43
N TYR A 484 -12.78 -5.16 10.50
CA TYR A 484 -11.58 -5.77 11.05
C TYR A 484 -11.09 -4.87 12.19
N ASN A 485 -11.20 -5.38 13.42
CA ASN A 485 -10.57 -4.76 14.58
C ASN A 485 -9.07 -4.81 14.37
N VAL A 486 -8.44 -3.63 14.33
CA VAL A 486 -6.99 -3.47 14.44
C VAL A 486 -6.78 -2.32 15.42
N ASP A 487 -6.41 -2.66 16.66
CA ASP A 487 -6.00 -1.67 17.65
C ASP A 487 -4.72 -0.99 17.17
N TRP A 488 -4.81 0.30 16.87
CA TRP A 488 -3.64 1.14 16.60
C TRP A 488 -3.21 1.83 17.89
N PRO A 489 -1.97 1.66 18.35
CA PRO A 489 -1.50 2.31 19.56
C PRO A 489 -1.42 3.83 19.34
N ALA A 490 -1.94 4.58 20.31
CA ALA A 490 -1.94 6.03 20.26
C ALA A 490 -0.51 6.57 20.35
N HIS A 491 -0.06 7.29 19.31
CA HIS A 491 1.08 8.19 19.38
C HIS A 491 0.70 9.56 18.83
N GLU A 492 1.04 10.59 19.60
CA GLU A 492 0.67 11.98 19.34
C GLU A 492 1.29 12.51 18.05
N THR A 493 0.49 13.08 17.15
CA THR A 493 0.95 14.15 16.24
C THR A 493 -0.17 15.12 15.90
N ASN A 494 0.17 16.41 15.99
CA ASN A 494 -0.68 17.58 15.79
C ASN A 494 -1.66 17.53 14.58
N GLY A 495 -2.95 17.34 14.85
CA GLY A 495 -4.02 17.39 13.83
C GLY A 495 -5.29 18.18 14.21
N ALA A 496 -5.37 18.75 15.42
CA ALA A 496 -6.63 19.23 16.00
C ALA A 496 -7.12 20.62 15.50
N TRP A 497 -6.29 21.41 14.81
CA TRP A 497 -6.59 22.83 14.55
C TRP A 497 -7.50 23.14 13.35
N LEU A 498 -7.70 22.19 12.43
CA LEU A 498 -8.46 22.44 11.19
C LEU A 498 -9.99 22.29 11.32
N CYS A 499 -10.49 21.50 12.27
CA CYS A 499 -11.94 21.32 12.48
C CYS A 499 -12.61 22.50 13.21
N GLY A 500 -11.89 23.19 14.10
CA GLY A 500 -12.47 24.29 14.89
C GLY A 500 -12.88 25.50 14.04
N HIS A 501 -12.08 25.85 13.04
CA HIS A 501 -12.29 27.06 12.23
C HIS A 501 -13.54 26.97 11.32
N HIS A 502 -13.80 25.79 10.74
CA HIS A 502 -14.99 25.57 9.90
C HIS A 502 -16.29 25.55 10.72
N LEU A 503 -16.29 24.95 11.92
CA LEU A 503 -17.46 24.95 12.80
C LEU A 503 -17.78 26.36 13.32
N GLY A 504 -16.75 27.16 13.64
CA GLY A 504 -16.91 28.56 14.02
C GLY A 504 -17.55 29.41 12.93
N GLN A 505 -17.12 29.27 11.67
CA GLN A 505 -17.72 29.99 10.54
C GLN A 505 -19.18 29.59 10.28
N ILE A 506 -19.52 28.30 10.43
CA ILE A 506 -20.89 27.80 10.24
C ILE A 506 -21.82 28.30 11.37
N MET A 507 -21.34 28.39 12.62
CA MET A 507 -22.10 29.02 13.71
C MET A 507 -22.29 30.52 13.50
N ALA A 508 -21.23 31.25 13.11
CA ALA A 508 -21.30 32.68 12.84
C ALA A 508 -22.31 33.02 11.72
N LEU A 509 -22.36 32.21 10.65
CA LEU A 509 -23.34 32.35 9.57
C LEU A 509 -24.78 32.04 10.03
N ARG A 510 -24.99 31.07 10.93
CA ARG A 510 -26.32 30.78 11.50
C ARG A 510 -26.83 31.88 12.42
N ILE A 511 -25.96 32.47 13.25
CA ILE A 511 -26.33 33.59 14.13
C ILE A 511 -26.72 34.83 13.30
N LYS A 512 -25.99 35.09 12.20
CA LYS A 512 -26.34 36.18 11.26
C LYS A 512 -27.63 35.95 10.45
N ALA A 513 -28.18 34.73 10.47
CA ALA A 513 -29.39 34.33 9.74
C ALA A 513 -30.65 34.22 10.62
N GLY A 514 -30.59 34.60 11.90
CA GLY A 514 -31.79 34.72 12.76
C GLY A 514 -32.49 33.41 13.15
N LEU A 515 -31.86 32.25 12.93
CA LEU A 515 -32.45 30.94 13.24
C LEU A 515 -32.30 30.60 14.73
N THR A 516 -33.43 30.59 15.45
CA THR A 516 -33.48 30.37 16.91
C THR A 516 -33.27 28.91 17.32
N SER A 517 -32.84 28.73 18.58
CA SER A 517 -32.20 27.51 19.07
C SER A 517 -33.19 26.42 19.55
N GLN A 518 -33.64 25.54 18.65
CA GLN A 518 -34.37 24.31 19.04
C GLN A 518 -33.82 22.98 18.47
N THR A 519 -32.98 23.00 17.42
CA THR A 519 -32.50 21.74 16.79
C THR A 519 -31.21 21.17 17.40
N CYS A 520 -30.60 21.80 18.41
CA CYS A 520 -29.28 21.39 18.91
C CYS A 520 -29.30 20.15 19.84
N HIS A 521 -30.43 19.88 20.52
CA HIS A 521 -30.47 18.80 21.54
C HIS A 521 -30.50 17.37 20.98
N ARG A 522 -30.78 17.15 19.69
CA ARG A 522 -30.96 15.79 19.14
C ARG A 522 -29.67 15.12 18.62
N TRP A 523 -28.54 15.81 18.65
CA TRP A 523 -27.26 15.30 18.10
C TRP A 523 -26.28 14.73 19.13
N ARG A 524 -26.62 14.75 20.44
CA ARG A 524 -25.73 14.29 21.53
C ARG A 524 -25.91 12.85 22.00
N SER A 525 -26.84 12.08 21.39
CA SER A 525 -27.28 10.77 21.91
C SER A 525 -27.09 9.59 20.93
N SER A 526 -26.18 9.70 19.95
CA SER A 526 -25.87 8.59 19.02
C SER A 526 -24.37 8.31 18.89
N ALA A 527 -23.62 8.57 19.97
CA ALA A 527 -22.20 8.29 20.08
C ALA A 527 -21.88 7.66 21.45
N CYS A 528 -22.63 6.62 21.82
CA CYS A 528 -22.37 5.69 22.92
C CYS A 528 -23.12 4.38 22.63
N PHE A 529 -22.56 3.53 21.77
CA PHE A 529 -22.55 2.06 21.83
C PHE A 529 -21.73 1.52 20.66
#